data_AF-A0A871RA67-F1
#
_entry.id   AF-A0A871RA67-F1
#
_cell.length_a   1.000
_cell.length_b   1.000
_cell.length_c   1.000
_cell.angle_alpha   90.00
_cell.angle_beta   90.00
_cell.angle_gamma   90.00
#
_symmetry.space_group_name_H-M   'P 1'
#
loop_
_entity.id
_entity.type
_entity.pdbx_description
1 polymer ?
#
loop_
_entity_poly.entity_id
_entity_poly.type
_entity_poly.pdbx_seq_one_letter_code
_entity_poly.pdbx_strand_id
1 'polypeptide(L)'
;MIQRRTSSARSVSTAFSDTSFDEAHGIRKVSFLNNIQNAISIAIILLERLITGITFVLPKSIISACTRTVRLLLNFEKTNNDAYDKLISQQDSALTNDAFLQRIEQLRTACSFEELCEINGFVSESHLVQTKDGYGLTIHRLNPETNGFKSNGKAVFLQHGLLMNSEIWCVRIRKDDNIPFRLCELGYDVFLGNNRGNKYSSYCKDADIHDKKFWNFSIDELALYDIPASIDYVLKLKSISKLTYIGFSQGCSQFLASVSVNRDLNEKIDKLILLAPATTPKKLSNWLINSIVNLQPKVFFFLFGKKILMQSILFWLKIVYPPLFIKLIDIPNRILFGWHSNNMDILQKFVAYFHLYSTTSVKCVVHWFQIIRSTKFQMYQESLLFPSFEYPIRAAMKIPKVLLVYGMADSLVDIDVILHQLPEYDSADVEYLDSDDTSSNDEKYEIKLQDDLSGKEGLESSGDQVDITEDNIKVNEAESRMLDSADMGHKSIHIVGVKNHEHLDLIWGNKVENKIIQRVVNFVVN
;
A
#
# COMPACT_ATOMS: atom_id res chain seq x y z
N MET A 1 -56.29 43.29 39.62
CA MET A 1 -56.29 44.70 40.09
C MET A 1 -55.49 44.73 41.40
N ILE A 2 -54.36 45.47 41.42
CA ILE A 2 -53.65 46.01 42.61
C ILE A 2 -52.91 44.97 43.50
N GLN A 3 -51.63 45.08 43.90
CA GLN A 3 -50.52 46.02 43.64
C GLN A 3 -49.18 45.37 44.07
N ARG A 4 -48.15 45.59 43.26
CA ARG A 4 -46.70 45.77 43.54
C ARG A 4 -46.30 46.17 44.99
N ARG A 5 -45.22 45.59 45.57
CA ARG A 5 -43.80 46.09 45.60
C ARG A 5 -42.90 45.47 46.71
N THR A 6 -41.74 44.94 46.28
CA THR A 6 -40.33 45.09 46.76
C THR A 6 -39.77 44.64 48.13
N SER A 7 -38.56 44.05 48.03
CA SER A 7 -37.45 43.89 49.00
C SER A 7 -37.69 42.92 50.16
N SER A 8 -36.76 42.09 50.64
CA SER A 8 -35.29 42.10 50.57
C SER A 8 -34.74 40.66 50.67
N ALA A 9 -33.69 40.31 49.93
CA ALA A 9 -32.98 39.04 50.10
C ALA A 9 -31.85 39.24 51.12
N ARG A 10 -31.90 38.50 52.24
CA ARG A 10 -30.78 38.32 53.16
C ARG A 10 -30.56 36.84 53.45
N SER A 11 -29.39 36.39 53.00
CA SER A 11 -28.50 35.40 53.61
C SER A 11 -29.07 34.06 54.07
N VAL A 12 -28.84 33.03 53.26
CA VAL A 12 -28.29 31.76 53.77
C VAL A 12 -27.01 31.49 53.00
N SER A 13 -25.89 31.83 53.63
CA SER A 13 -24.56 31.42 53.23
C SER A 13 -24.30 30.02 53.79
N THR A 14 -24.04 29.03 52.94
CA THR A 14 -23.17 27.91 53.28
C THR A 14 -22.68 27.22 52.01
N ALA A 15 -21.38 27.38 51.77
CA ALA A 15 -20.46 26.43 51.14
C ALA A 15 -20.78 25.92 49.71
N PHE A 16 -20.27 26.62 48.71
CA PHE A 16 -19.68 26.02 47.50
C PHE A 16 -18.66 27.01 46.92
N SER A 17 -17.49 27.06 47.53
CA SER A 17 -16.29 27.66 46.96
C SER A 17 -15.21 26.59 47.04
N ASP A 18 -14.95 25.90 45.92
CA ASP A 18 -13.64 25.27 45.60
C ASP A 18 -13.75 24.43 44.31
N THR A 19 -14.09 25.05 43.18
CA THR A 19 -13.93 24.42 41.85
C THR A 19 -13.32 25.34 40.78
N SER A 20 -12.95 26.58 41.10
CA SER A 20 -12.39 27.52 40.11
C SER A 20 -10.87 27.46 39.95
N PHE A 21 -10.15 26.66 40.74
CA PHE A 21 -8.67 26.62 40.69
C PHE A 21 -8.11 25.52 39.77
N ASP A 22 -8.87 24.46 39.51
CA ASP A 22 -8.45 23.32 38.68
C ASP A 22 -8.71 23.51 37.17
N GLU A 23 -9.76 24.23 36.77
CA GLU A 23 -10.02 24.51 35.35
C GLU A 23 -8.95 25.44 34.75
N ALA A 24 -8.50 26.46 35.48
CA ALA A 24 -7.45 27.38 35.02
C ALA A 24 -6.08 26.70 34.87
N HIS A 25 -5.77 25.72 35.73
CA HIS A 25 -4.54 24.92 35.64
C HIS A 25 -4.60 23.90 34.50
N GLY A 26 -5.74 23.25 34.28
CA GLY A 26 -5.97 22.37 33.14
C GLY A 26 -5.85 23.10 31.79
N ILE A 27 -6.47 24.28 31.67
CA ILE A 27 -6.42 25.11 30.46
C ILE A 27 -5.01 25.68 30.20
N ARG A 28 -4.29 26.12 31.25
CA ARG A 28 -2.90 26.58 31.12
C ARG A 28 -1.94 25.43 30.77
N LYS A 29 -2.13 24.24 31.34
CA LYS A 29 -1.30 23.07 31.04
C LYS A 29 -1.54 22.56 29.62
N VAL A 30 -2.79 22.56 29.15
CA VAL A 30 -3.14 22.25 27.76
C VAL A 30 -2.64 23.32 26.79
N SER A 31 -2.75 24.61 27.14
CA SER A 31 -2.20 25.72 26.33
C SER A 31 -0.67 25.68 26.28
N PHE A 32 0.00 25.37 27.39
CA PHE A 32 1.45 25.23 27.46
C PHE A 32 1.95 24.01 26.67
N LEU A 33 1.27 22.86 26.81
CA LEU A 33 1.55 21.68 25.99
C LEU A 33 1.29 21.96 24.51
N ASN A 34 0.22 22.69 24.16
CA ASN A 34 -0.04 23.12 22.78
C ASN A 34 1.02 24.11 22.27
N ASN A 35 1.58 24.98 23.12
CA ASN A 35 2.63 25.91 22.74
C ASN A 35 3.99 25.21 22.56
N ILE A 36 4.32 24.25 23.43
CA ILE A 36 5.48 23.35 23.24
C ILE A 36 5.30 22.49 21.99
N GLN A 37 4.07 21.98 21.78
CA GLN A 37 3.70 21.22 20.59
C GLN A 37 3.92 22.06 19.32
N ASN A 38 3.43 23.30 19.31
CA ASN A 38 3.65 24.21 18.21
C ASN A 38 5.14 24.51 18.04
N ALA A 39 5.90 24.72 19.11
CA ALA A 39 7.32 25.01 19.05
C ALA A 39 8.15 23.83 18.51
N ILE A 40 7.89 22.59 18.92
CA ILE A 40 8.60 21.40 18.44
C ILE A 40 8.22 21.07 17.00
N SER A 41 6.93 21.11 16.65
CA SER A 41 6.52 20.90 15.25
C SER A 41 7.07 22.00 14.35
N ILE A 42 7.08 23.25 14.81
CA ILE A 42 7.75 24.35 14.10
C ILE A 42 9.25 24.06 14.00
N ALA A 43 9.92 23.58 15.05
CA ALA A 43 11.34 23.25 15.02
C ALA A 43 11.66 22.11 14.04
N ILE A 44 10.85 21.04 13.98
CA ILE A 44 11.02 19.94 13.02
C ILE A 44 10.74 20.41 11.60
N ILE A 45 9.68 21.18 11.37
CA ILE A 45 9.37 21.75 10.05
C ILE A 45 10.45 22.75 9.63
N LEU A 46 10.97 23.56 10.56
CA LEU A 46 12.06 24.49 10.29
C LEU A 46 13.36 23.73 10.04
N LEU A 47 13.64 22.64 10.77
CA LEU A 47 14.79 21.78 10.52
C LEU A 47 14.67 21.10 9.15
N GLU A 48 13.49 20.59 8.80
CA GLU A 48 13.22 20.01 7.49
C GLU A 48 13.36 21.07 6.39
N ARG A 49 12.81 22.28 6.58
CA ARG A 49 12.94 23.40 5.63
C ARG A 49 14.37 23.93 5.56
N LEU A 50 15.11 23.91 6.66
CA LEU A 50 16.52 24.31 6.72
C LEU A 50 17.38 23.28 6.01
N ILE A 51 17.18 21.99 6.27
CA ILE A 51 17.84 20.89 5.54
C ILE A 51 17.49 21.03 4.06
N THR A 52 16.21 21.11 3.70
CA THR A 52 15.75 21.24 2.30
C THR A 52 16.27 22.52 1.64
N GLY A 53 16.36 23.64 2.37
CA GLY A 53 16.82 24.92 1.87
C GLY A 53 18.33 25.00 1.70
N ILE A 54 19.10 24.55 2.70
CA ILE A 54 20.56 24.38 2.61
C ILE A 54 20.86 23.48 1.42
N THR A 55 20.11 22.39 1.28
CA THR A 55 20.41 21.40 0.28
C THR A 55 19.92 21.72 -1.13
N PHE A 56 18.89 22.57 -1.28
CA PHE A 56 18.48 23.13 -2.57
C PHE A 56 19.54 24.07 -3.16
N VAL A 57 20.33 24.74 -2.30
CA VAL A 57 21.38 25.70 -2.70
C VAL A 57 22.77 25.06 -2.75
N LEU A 58 22.90 23.77 -2.39
CA LEU A 58 24.20 23.10 -2.32
C LEU A 58 24.84 23.04 -3.73
N PRO A 59 25.98 23.72 -3.97
CA PRO A 59 26.67 23.64 -5.25
C PRO A 59 27.09 22.19 -5.54
N LYS A 60 27.03 21.78 -6.83
CA LYS A 60 27.48 20.45 -7.27
C LYS A 60 28.89 20.11 -6.78
N SER A 61 29.76 21.11 -6.61
CA SER A 61 31.11 20.96 -6.06
C SER A 61 31.13 20.50 -4.60
N ILE A 62 30.21 20.99 -3.77
CA ILE A 62 30.10 20.57 -2.36
C ILE A 62 29.53 19.15 -2.29
N ILE A 63 28.49 18.85 -3.07
CA ILE A 63 27.95 17.48 -3.18
C ILE A 63 29.06 16.52 -3.61
N SER A 64 29.83 16.87 -4.64
CA SER A 64 30.97 16.08 -5.12
C SER A 64 32.04 15.89 -4.05
N ALA A 65 32.37 16.94 -3.28
CA ALA A 65 33.32 16.86 -2.18
C ALA A 65 32.83 15.95 -1.05
N CYS A 66 31.59 16.11 -0.59
CA CYS A 66 30.98 15.25 0.42
C CYS A 66 30.90 13.79 -0.07
N THR A 67 30.49 13.56 -1.30
CA THR A 67 30.45 12.21 -1.90
C THR A 67 31.84 11.60 -1.99
N ARG A 68 32.88 12.38 -2.32
CA ARG A 68 34.27 11.91 -2.28
C ARG A 68 34.72 11.57 -0.86
N THR A 69 34.41 12.40 0.14
CA THR A 69 34.74 12.13 1.55
C THR A 69 34.01 10.88 2.06
N VAL A 70 32.71 10.75 1.78
CA VAL A 70 31.91 9.56 2.11
C VAL A 70 32.47 8.33 1.39
N ARG A 71 32.86 8.44 0.11
CA ARG A 71 33.51 7.36 -0.63
C ARG A 71 34.84 6.97 0.00
N LEU A 72 35.68 7.91 0.42
CA LEU A 72 36.96 7.62 1.09
C LEU A 72 36.74 6.96 2.46
N LEU A 73 35.73 7.39 3.21
CA LEU A 73 35.38 6.82 4.52
C LEU A 73 34.70 5.45 4.42
N LEU A 74 33.90 5.21 3.37
CA LEU A 74 33.16 3.98 3.14
C LEU A 74 33.86 3.00 2.16
N ASN A 75 35.05 3.35 1.65
CA ASN A 75 35.86 2.51 0.74
C ASN A 75 36.41 1.22 1.39
N PHE A 76 35.87 0.82 2.54
CA PHE A 76 36.32 -0.34 3.31
C PHE A 76 35.65 -1.66 2.91
N GLU A 77 34.62 -1.66 2.06
CA GLU A 77 33.95 -2.90 1.64
C GLU A 77 33.91 -2.99 0.11
N LYS A 78 34.96 -3.58 -0.50
CA LYS A 78 34.77 -4.25 -1.80
C LYS A 78 33.68 -5.29 -1.60
N THR A 79 32.68 -5.28 -2.46
CA THR A 79 31.67 -6.34 -2.41
C THR A 79 32.18 -7.58 -3.11
N ASN A 80 31.50 -8.71 -2.94
CA ASN A 80 31.81 -9.92 -3.73
C ASN A 80 31.29 -9.83 -5.18
N ASN A 81 30.82 -8.66 -5.64
CA ASN A 81 30.24 -8.46 -6.97
C ASN A 81 31.07 -7.45 -7.79
N ASP A 82 31.87 -7.96 -8.72
CA ASP A 82 32.77 -7.17 -9.56
C ASP A 82 32.05 -6.13 -10.43
N ALA A 83 30.83 -6.43 -10.90
CA ALA A 83 30.04 -5.52 -11.72
C ALA A 83 29.57 -4.31 -10.89
N TYR A 84 29.12 -4.56 -9.66
CA TYR A 84 28.74 -3.51 -8.72
C TYR A 84 29.94 -2.64 -8.34
N ASP A 85 31.08 -3.25 -7.99
CA ASP A 85 32.29 -2.51 -7.63
C ASP A 85 32.78 -1.62 -8.79
N LYS A 86 32.63 -2.06 -10.05
CA LYS A 86 32.91 -1.24 -11.26
C LYS A 86 31.95 -0.05 -11.39
N LEU A 87 30.64 -0.25 -11.20
CA LEU A 87 29.65 0.83 -11.23
C LEU A 87 29.95 1.91 -10.18
N ILE A 88 30.27 1.47 -8.97
CA ILE A 88 30.51 2.34 -7.82
C ILE A 88 31.83 3.12 -7.94
N SER A 89 32.87 2.47 -8.47
CA SER A 89 34.18 3.10 -8.68
C SER A 89 34.19 4.16 -9.79
N GLN A 90 33.11 4.27 -10.58
CA GLN A 90 32.96 5.26 -11.65
C GLN A 90 34.20 5.37 -12.55
N GLN A 91 34.78 4.23 -12.94
CA GLN A 91 35.76 4.24 -14.04
C GLN A 91 34.98 4.54 -15.33
N ASP A 92 34.96 5.81 -15.74
CA ASP A 92 34.28 6.30 -16.95
C ASP A 92 34.66 5.47 -18.20
N SER A 93 35.88 4.92 -18.24
CA SER A 93 36.38 4.03 -19.29
C SER A 93 35.81 2.60 -19.26
N ALA A 94 35.36 2.11 -18.12
CA ALA A 94 34.76 0.77 -17.97
C ALA A 94 33.25 0.80 -18.22
N LEU A 95 32.57 1.87 -17.75
CA LEU A 95 31.16 2.14 -18.03
C LEU A 95 30.89 2.34 -19.53
N THR A 96 31.81 2.97 -20.26
CA THR A 96 31.65 3.24 -21.70
C THR A 96 31.73 1.99 -22.59
N ASN A 97 32.28 0.88 -22.10
CA ASN A 97 32.50 -0.33 -22.92
C ASN A 97 31.57 -1.51 -22.58
N ASP A 98 30.84 -1.48 -21.47
CA ASP A 98 29.97 -2.58 -21.03
C ASP A 98 28.49 -2.19 -21.12
N ALA A 99 27.78 -2.73 -22.11
CA ALA A 99 26.37 -2.46 -22.35
C ALA A 99 25.46 -2.87 -21.18
N PHE A 100 25.84 -3.89 -20.41
CA PHE A 100 25.05 -4.33 -19.25
C PHE A 100 25.16 -3.31 -18.10
N LEU A 101 26.36 -2.79 -17.84
CA LEU A 101 26.56 -1.76 -16.83
C LEU A 101 25.90 -0.43 -17.23
N GLN A 102 25.96 -0.06 -18.51
CA GLN A 102 25.24 1.11 -19.03
C GLN A 102 23.75 1.01 -18.79
N ARG A 103 23.17 -0.16 -19.08
CA ARG A 103 21.74 -0.40 -18.85
C ARG A 103 21.36 -0.25 -17.38
N ILE A 104 22.15 -0.81 -16.45
CA ILE A 104 21.89 -0.69 -15.01
C ILE A 104 21.90 0.77 -14.58
N GLU A 105 22.90 1.53 -15.04
CA GLU A 105 23.02 2.94 -14.71
C GLU A 105 21.86 3.75 -15.32
N GLN A 106 21.51 3.52 -16.59
CA GLN A 106 20.36 4.15 -17.25
C GLN A 106 19.06 3.90 -16.48
N LEU A 107 18.78 2.65 -16.12
CA LEU A 107 17.59 2.29 -15.35
C LEU A 107 17.57 3.01 -14.01
N ARG A 108 18.68 3.01 -13.27
CA ARG A 108 18.77 3.67 -11.97
C ARG A 108 18.57 5.19 -12.05
N THR A 109 19.11 5.83 -13.10
CA THR A 109 19.06 7.28 -13.25
C THR A 109 17.80 7.79 -13.94
N ALA A 110 16.95 6.88 -14.44
CA ALA A 110 15.73 7.25 -15.12
C ALA A 110 14.85 8.16 -14.23
N CYS A 111 14.46 9.30 -14.77
CA CYS A 111 13.75 10.32 -14.02
C CYS A 111 12.24 10.15 -14.08
N SER A 112 11.72 9.47 -15.12
CA SER A 112 10.30 9.29 -15.36
C SER A 112 9.94 7.86 -15.79
N PHE A 113 8.64 7.58 -15.81
CA PHE A 113 8.12 6.28 -16.25
C PHE A 113 8.34 6.09 -17.76
N GLU A 114 8.20 7.17 -18.53
CA GLU A 114 8.43 7.19 -19.97
C GLU A 114 9.87 6.79 -20.29
N GLU A 115 10.86 7.36 -19.59
CA GLU A 115 12.28 7.02 -19.76
C GLU A 115 12.56 5.55 -19.42
N LEU A 116 11.96 5.01 -18.35
CA LEU A 116 12.05 3.58 -18.02
C LEU A 116 11.49 2.71 -19.15
N CYS A 117 10.39 3.12 -19.79
CA CYS A 117 9.82 2.39 -20.92
C CYS A 117 10.73 2.47 -22.15
N GLU A 118 11.28 3.65 -22.46
CA GLU A 118 12.19 3.87 -23.59
C GLU A 118 13.46 3.01 -23.47
N ILE A 119 14.06 2.93 -22.28
CA ILE A 119 15.21 2.03 -21.99
C ILE A 119 14.86 0.56 -22.24
N ASN A 120 13.59 0.19 -22.09
CA ASN A 120 13.08 -1.16 -22.33
C ASN A 120 12.56 -1.37 -23.77
N GLY A 121 12.64 -0.35 -24.63
CA GLY A 121 12.16 -0.40 -26.01
C GLY A 121 10.65 -0.27 -26.17
N PHE A 122 9.97 0.35 -25.20
CA PHE A 122 8.52 0.59 -25.23
C PHE A 122 8.19 2.08 -25.27
N VAL A 123 7.12 2.38 -25.99
CA VAL A 123 6.43 3.68 -25.96
C VAL A 123 5.31 3.60 -24.94
N SER A 124 5.23 4.60 -24.07
CA SER A 124 4.19 4.72 -23.04
C SER A 124 3.31 5.95 -23.26
N GLU A 125 2.10 5.90 -22.72
CA GLU A 125 1.12 6.97 -22.72
C GLU A 125 0.77 7.35 -21.27
N SER A 126 0.45 8.62 -21.02
CA SER A 126 0.09 9.14 -19.69
C SER A 126 -1.30 9.77 -19.75
N HIS A 127 -2.21 9.28 -18.91
CA HIS A 127 -3.61 9.66 -18.88
C HIS A 127 -3.98 10.32 -17.55
N LEU A 128 -4.59 11.51 -17.59
CA LEU A 128 -5.09 12.18 -16.40
C LEU A 128 -6.54 11.77 -16.13
N VAL A 129 -6.78 11.14 -14.98
CA VAL A 129 -8.10 10.71 -14.51
C VAL A 129 -8.53 11.54 -13.32
N GLN A 130 -9.69 12.15 -13.39
CA GLN A 130 -10.22 12.94 -12.28
C GLN A 130 -11.14 12.11 -11.39
N THR A 131 -10.87 12.08 -10.09
CA THR A 131 -11.72 11.45 -9.09
C THR A 131 -12.95 12.32 -8.77
N LYS A 132 -13.98 11.71 -8.17
CA LYS A 132 -15.21 12.42 -7.76
C LYS A 132 -14.93 13.55 -6.77
N ASP A 133 -13.92 13.39 -5.91
CA ASP A 133 -13.48 14.39 -4.94
C ASP A 133 -12.36 15.33 -5.45
N GLY A 134 -12.12 15.32 -6.77
CA GLY A 134 -11.35 16.36 -7.46
C GLY A 134 -9.85 16.13 -7.58
N TYR A 135 -9.30 14.98 -7.17
CA TYR A 135 -7.91 14.63 -7.41
C TYR A 135 -7.68 14.23 -8.87
N GLY A 136 -6.53 14.62 -9.43
CA GLY A 136 -6.05 14.16 -10.72
C GLY A 136 -5.03 13.04 -10.54
N LEU A 137 -5.36 11.85 -11.02
CA LEU A 137 -4.54 10.66 -10.99
C LEU A 137 -3.91 10.44 -12.36
N THR A 138 -2.58 10.27 -12.39
CA THR A 138 -1.89 9.93 -13.64
C THR A 138 -1.83 8.41 -13.78
N ILE A 139 -2.51 7.87 -14.77
CA ILE A 139 -2.43 6.45 -15.15
C ILE A 139 -1.47 6.32 -16.33
N HIS A 140 -0.44 5.50 -16.17
CA HIS A 140 0.45 5.17 -17.29
C HIS A 140 -0.11 3.97 -18.07
N ARG A 141 0.16 3.94 -19.37
CA ARG A 141 -0.36 2.91 -20.27
C ARG A 141 0.71 2.43 -21.24
N LEU A 142 0.78 1.12 -21.43
CA LEU A 142 1.50 0.46 -22.52
C LEU A 142 0.47 -0.12 -23.48
N ASN A 143 0.29 0.58 -24.61
CA ASN A 143 -0.62 0.15 -25.67
C ASN A 143 0.09 -0.87 -26.58
N PRO A 144 -0.41 -2.11 -26.75
CA PRO A 144 0.25 -3.13 -27.56
C PRO A 144 0.40 -2.70 -29.02
N GLU A 145 -0.60 -2.01 -29.59
CA GLU A 145 -0.58 -1.63 -31.00
C GLU A 145 0.50 -0.57 -31.30
N THR A 146 0.61 0.44 -30.42
CA THR A 146 1.67 1.46 -30.49
C THR A 146 3.06 0.85 -30.35
N ASN A 147 3.17 -0.27 -29.64
CA ASN A 147 4.41 -1.02 -29.42
C ASN A 147 4.65 -2.15 -30.44
N GLY A 148 3.84 -2.22 -31.51
CA GLY A 148 4.04 -3.19 -32.60
C GLY A 148 3.52 -4.61 -32.33
N PHE A 149 2.73 -4.79 -31.27
CA PHE A 149 2.10 -6.06 -30.92
C PHE A 149 0.62 -6.09 -31.31
N LYS A 150 0.11 -7.27 -31.63
CA LYS A 150 -1.31 -7.45 -31.98
C LYS A 150 -2.16 -7.41 -30.71
N SER A 151 -3.13 -6.50 -30.65
CA SER A 151 -4.06 -6.44 -29.51
C SER A 151 -4.90 -7.72 -29.40
N ASN A 152 -5.09 -8.18 -28.17
CA ASN A 152 -6.00 -9.28 -27.81
C ASN A 152 -7.37 -8.78 -27.29
N GLY A 153 -7.58 -7.45 -27.26
CA GLY A 153 -8.81 -6.82 -26.80
C GLY A 153 -9.04 -6.82 -25.28
N LYS A 154 -8.08 -7.30 -24.47
CA LYS A 154 -8.16 -7.34 -23.00
C LYS A 154 -7.25 -6.29 -22.37
N ALA A 155 -7.64 -5.81 -21.19
CA ALA A 155 -6.85 -4.85 -20.41
C ALA A 155 -6.44 -5.43 -19.05
N VAL A 156 -5.30 -4.96 -18.54
CA VAL A 156 -4.76 -5.29 -17.22
C VAL A 156 -4.44 -4.00 -16.48
N PHE A 157 -4.84 -3.90 -15.22
CA PHE A 157 -4.54 -2.75 -14.35
C PHE A 157 -3.64 -3.18 -13.18
N LEU A 158 -2.47 -2.56 -13.07
CA LEU A 158 -1.50 -2.83 -12.00
C LEU A 158 -1.48 -1.69 -10.98
N GLN A 159 -1.62 -2.03 -9.70
CA GLN A 159 -1.65 -1.05 -8.60
C GLN A 159 -0.54 -1.32 -7.59
N HIS A 160 0.28 -0.29 -7.34
CA HIS A 160 1.43 -0.34 -6.44
C HIS A 160 1.06 -0.34 -4.94
N GLY A 161 2.06 -0.59 -4.09
CA GLY A 161 1.95 -0.62 -2.63
C GLY A 161 2.05 0.74 -1.93
N LEU A 162 2.19 0.70 -0.60
CA LEU A 162 2.35 1.89 0.25
C LEU A 162 3.66 2.60 -0.08
N LEU A 163 3.63 3.94 -0.14
CA LEU A 163 4.80 4.78 -0.45
C LEU A 163 5.48 4.40 -1.78
N MET A 164 4.73 3.92 -2.77
CA MET A 164 5.26 3.53 -4.08
C MET A 164 4.60 4.35 -5.20
N ASN A 165 5.01 4.07 -6.44
CA ASN A 165 4.42 4.59 -7.67
C ASN A 165 4.47 3.50 -8.76
N SER A 166 3.98 3.81 -9.96
CA SER A 166 3.93 2.85 -11.09
C SER A 166 5.28 2.30 -11.55
N GLU A 167 6.41 2.99 -11.32
CA GLU A 167 7.75 2.58 -11.77
C GLU A 167 8.17 1.22 -11.19
N ILE A 168 7.65 0.84 -10.02
CA ILE A 168 8.06 -0.39 -9.32
C ILE A 168 7.87 -1.67 -10.16
N TRP A 169 6.96 -1.62 -11.15
CA TRP A 169 6.67 -2.72 -12.06
C TRP A 169 7.64 -2.82 -13.26
N CYS A 170 8.46 -1.79 -13.50
CA CYS A 170 9.29 -1.63 -14.71
C CYS A 170 10.79 -1.51 -14.43
N VAL A 171 11.22 -1.82 -13.20
CA VAL A 171 12.61 -1.59 -12.72
C VAL A 171 13.40 -2.88 -12.50
N ARG A 172 12.93 -4.03 -13.01
CA ARG A 172 13.78 -5.22 -13.12
C ARG A 172 14.81 -5.02 -14.21
N ILE A 173 16.06 -5.42 -13.94
CA ILE A 173 17.19 -5.21 -14.86
C ILE A 173 16.88 -5.81 -16.24
N ARG A 174 16.35 -7.04 -16.28
CA ARG A 174 15.95 -7.72 -17.51
C ARG A 174 14.52 -7.32 -17.89
N LYS A 175 14.33 -6.85 -19.12
CA LYS A 175 13.02 -6.43 -19.67
C LYS A 175 11.95 -7.53 -19.49
N ASP A 176 12.27 -8.78 -19.84
CA ASP A 176 11.32 -9.91 -19.79
C ASP A 176 10.89 -10.29 -18.35
N ASP A 177 11.60 -9.81 -17.34
CA ASP A 177 11.26 -10.02 -15.93
C ASP A 177 10.30 -8.92 -15.41
N ASN A 178 9.77 -8.06 -16.27
CA ASN A 178 8.78 -7.05 -15.87
C ASN A 178 7.41 -7.47 -16.41
N ILE A 179 6.45 -7.68 -15.49
CA ILE A 179 5.08 -8.08 -15.81
C ILE A 179 4.43 -7.17 -16.88
N PRO A 180 4.52 -5.84 -16.81
CA PRO A 180 3.87 -4.97 -17.78
C PRO A 180 4.38 -5.16 -19.22
N PHE A 181 5.70 -5.26 -19.40
CA PHE A 181 6.30 -5.45 -20.72
C PHE A 181 5.89 -6.81 -21.29
N ARG A 182 5.92 -7.87 -20.47
CA ARG A 182 5.53 -9.22 -20.90
C ARG A 182 4.07 -9.30 -21.32
N LEU A 183 3.17 -8.65 -20.58
CA LEU A 183 1.75 -8.62 -20.92
C LEU A 183 1.46 -7.79 -22.18
N CYS A 184 2.17 -6.67 -22.37
CA CYS A 184 2.07 -5.85 -23.58
C CYS A 184 2.48 -6.64 -24.84
N GLU A 185 3.58 -7.40 -24.77
CA GLU A 185 4.03 -8.31 -25.84
C GLU A 185 2.99 -9.39 -26.19
N LEU A 186 2.22 -9.84 -25.21
CA LEU A 186 1.13 -10.80 -25.37
C LEU A 186 -0.18 -10.15 -25.85
N GLY A 187 -0.14 -8.86 -26.20
CA GLY A 187 -1.26 -8.14 -26.79
C GLY A 187 -2.24 -7.53 -25.78
N TYR A 188 -1.94 -7.55 -24.48
CA TYR A 188 -2.76 -6.90 -23.46
C TYR A 188 -2.53 -5.39 -23.47
N ASP A 189 -3.60 -4.64 -23.22
CA ASP A 189 -3.52 -3.21 -22.95
C ASP A 189 -3.22 -3.00 -21.46
N VAL A 190 -2.02 -2.54 -21.14
CA VAL A 190 -1.52 -2.54 -19.75
C VAL A 190 -1.57 -1.15 -19.16
N PHE A 191 -2.26 -1.01 -18.04
CA PHE A 191 -2.42 0.24 -17.30
C PHE A 191 -1.76 0.13 -15.92
N LEU A 192 -1.09 1.18 -15.48
CA LEU A 192 -0.40 1.24 -14.19
C LEU A 192 -0.90 2.46 -13.42
N GLY A 193 -1.57 2.20 -12.29
CA GLY A 193 -2.19 3.22 -11.45
C GLY A 193 -1.18 3.98 -10.59
N ASN A 194 -1.50 5.24 -10.27
CA ASN A 194 -0.78 6.05 -9.30
C ASN A 194 -1.74 6.70 -8.31
N ASN A 195 -1.50 6.47 -7.03
CA ASN A 195 -2.33 7.04 -5.96
C ASN A 195 -2.16 8.55 -5.84
N ARG A 196 -3.24 9.23 -5.45
CA ARG A 196 -3.19 10.64 -5.04
C ARG A 196 -2.01 10.93 -4.10
N GLY A 197 -1.34 12.05 -4.34
CA GLY A 197 -0.21 12.54 -3.55
C GLY A 197 1.12 11.83 -3.78
N ASN A 198 1.22 10.87 -4.71
CA ASN A 198 2.51 10.29 -5.10
C ASN A 198 3.23 11.14 -6.18
N LYS A 199 4.38 10.66 -6.67
CA LYS A 199 5.25 11.31 -7.69
C LYS A 199 4.48 11.82 -8.92
N TYR A 200 3.43 11.12 -9.36
CA TYR A 200 2.72 11.39 -10.62
C TYR A 200 1.32 11.99 -10.43
N SER A 201 0.74 11.90 -9.24
CA SER A 201 -0.66 12.29 -8.99
C SER A 201 -0.74 13.40 -7.94
N SER A 202 -0.17 14.56 -8.26
CA SER A 202 0.01 15.69 -7.33
C SER A 202 -0.98 16.85 -7.52
N TYR A 203 -2.00 16.66 -8.35
CA TYR A 203 -3.02 17.67 -8.67
C TYR A 203 -4.35 17.42 -7.94
N CYS A 204 -4.97 18.49 -7.46
CA CYS A 204 -6.35 18.47 -6.96
C CYS A 204 -7.04 19.78 -7.37
N LYS A 205 -8.30 19.70 -7.79
CA LYS A 205 -9.09 20.85 -8.23
C LYS A 205 -9.34 21.87 -7.10
N ASP A 206 -9.55 21.38 -5.88
CA ASP A 206 -10.06 22.19 -4.76
C ASP A 206 -9.04 22.37 -3.62
N ALA A 207 -7.77 22.01 -3.82
CA ALA A 207 -6.69 22.16 -2.84
C ALA A 207 -5.31 22.19 -3.52
N ASP A 208 -4.40 23.05 -3.02
CA ASP A 208 -3.00 23.06 -3.46
C ASP A 208 -2.20 21.95 -2.76
N ILE A 209 -1.15 21.43 -3.40
CA ILE A 209 -0.28 20.40 -2.83
C ILE A 209 0.38 20.84 -1.51
N HIS A 210 0.51 22.14 -1.25
CA HIS A 210 1.03 22.66 0.00
C HIS A 210 -0.05 22.79 1.09
N ASP A 211 -1.32 22.59 0.79
CA ASP A 211 -2.42 22.69 1.76
C ASP A 211 -2.59 21.42 2.59
N LYS A 212 -3.02 21.58 3.85
CA LYS A 212 -3.40 20.42 4.69
C LYS A 212 -4.57 19.64 4.10
N LYS A 213 -5.46 20.33 3.36
CA LYS A 213 -6.65 19.72 2.74
C LYS A 213 -6.27 18.69 1.68
N PHE A 214 -5.23 18.96 0.88
CA PHE A 214 -4.73 18.05 -0.16
C PHE A 214 -4.21 16.72 0.42
N TRP A 215 -3.65 16.74 1.62
CA TRP A 215 -3.09 15.54 2.25
C TRP A 215 -4.04 14.86 3.24
N ASN A 216 -5.29 15.33 3.33
CA ASN A 216 -6.27 14.75 4.24
C ASN A 216 -7.00 13.56 3.60
N PHE A 217 -6.22 12.53 3.23
CA PHE A 217 -6.73 11.27 2.70
C PHE A 217 -6.03 10.08 3.36
N SER A 218 -6.67 8.91 3.33
CA SER A 218 -6.18 7.63 3.83
C SER A 218 -6.54 6.52 2.83
N ILE A 219 -6.40 5.26 3.23
CA ILE A 219 -6.87 4.10 2.45
C ILE A 219 -8.35 4.26 2.03
N ASP A 220 -9.18 4.89 2.86
CA ASP A 220 -10.61 5.08 2.59
C ASP A 220 -10.84 5.84 1.28
N GLU A 221 -10.18 6.99 1.10
CA GLU A 221 -10.34 7.78 -0.12
C GLU A 221 -9.75 7.07 -1.35
N LEU A 222 -8.68 6.28 -1.18
CA LEU A 222 -8.14 5.46 -2.26
C LEU A 222 -9.17 4.42 -2.72
N ALA A 223 -9.86 3.79 -1.77
CA ALA A 223 -10.89 2.79 -2.01
C ALA A 223 -12.19 3.41 -2.57
N LEU A 224 -12.64 4.53 -2.02
CA LEU A 224 -13.88 5.20 -2.39
C LEU A 224 -13.81 5.90 -3.75
N TYR A 225 -12.62 6.40 -4.12
CA TYR A 225 -12.49 7.31 -5.26
C TYR A 225 -11.42 6.90 -6.27
N ASP A 226 -10.19 6.56 -5.84
CA ASP A 226 -9.08 6.36 -6.79
C ASP A 226 -9.27 5.08 -7.62
N ILE A 227 -9.50 3.95 -6.96
CA ILE A 227 -9.70 2.65 -7.61
C ILE A 227 -10.90 2.68 -8.58
N PRO A 228 -12.12 3.07 -8.16
CA PRO A 228 -13.27 3.07 -9.08
C PRO A 228 -13.10 4.06 -10.24
N ALA A 229 -12.57 5.26 -10.00
CA ALA A 229 -12.33 6.22 -11.09
C ALA A 229 -11.32 5.70 -12.12
N SER A 230 -10.26 5.04 -11.66
CA SER A 230 -9.23 4.47 -12.51
C SER A 230 -9.76 3.31 -13.36
N ILE A 231 -10.49 2.37 -12.75
CA ILE A 231 -11.10 1.24 -13.44
C ILE A 231 -12.14 1.73 -14.46
N ASP A 232 -13.04 2.63 -14.06
CA ASP A 232 -14.07 3.17 -14.96
C ASP A 232 -13.47 3.89 -16.17
N TYR A 233 -12.38 4.63 -15.96
CA TYR A 233 -11.65 5.27 -17.03
C TYR A 233 -11.13 4.25 -18.06
N VAL A 234 -10.47 3.19 -17.59
CA VAL A 234 -9.91 2.14 -18.46
C VAL A 234 -11.01 1.44 -19.25
N LEU A 235 -12.07 1.01 -18.57
CA LEU A 235 -13.21 0.33 -19.21
C LEU A 235 -13.86 1.20 -20.28
N LYS A 236 -14.06 2.49 -19.99
CA LYS A 236 -14.63 3.46 -20.94
C LYS A 236 -13.69 3.73 -22.11
N LEU A 237 -12.40 3.94 -21.85
CA LEU A 237 -11.41 4.19 -22.90
C LEU A 237 -11.33 3.02 -23.88
N LYS A 238 -11.39 1.79 -23.35
CA LYS A 238 -11.28 0.56 -24.16
C LYS A 238 -12.61 0.00 -24.65
N SER A 239 -13.74 0.56 -24.21
CA SER A 239 -15.07 0.02 -24.51
C SER A 239 -15.19 -1.47 -24.18
N ILE A 240 -14.63 -1.88 -23.03
CA ILE A 240 -14.70 -3.25 -22.50
C ILE A 240 -15.49 -3.26 -21.19
N SER A 241 -16.09 -4.39 -20.84
CA SER A 241 -16.88 -4.53 -19.61
C SER A 241 -16.05 -4.92 -18.40
N LYS A 242 -14.95 -5.68 -18.60
CA LYS A 242 -14.11 -6.21 -17.54
C LYS A 242 -12.62 -6.06 -17.85
N LEU A 243 -11.82 -5.96 -16.80
CA LEU A 243 -10.35 -6.01 -16.87
C LEU A 243 -9.78 -6.96 -15.80
N THR A 244 -8.50 -7.29 -15.94
CA THR A 244 -7.75 -8.01 -14.88
C THR A 244 -7.07 -7.02 -13.95
N TYR A 245 -7.22 -7.19 -12.64
CA TYR A 245 -6.56 -6.34 -11.64
C TYR A 245 -5.39 -7.08 -10.99
N ILE A 246 -4.23 -6.43 -10.90
CA ILE A 246 -3.03 -6.91 -10.21
C ILE A 246 -2.65 -5.90 -9.14
N GLY A 247 -2.82 -6.28 -7.87
CA GLY A 247 -2.40 -5.48 -6.73
C GLY A 247 -1.09 -5.99 -6.14
N PHE A 248 -0.27 -5.07 -5.64
CA PHE A 248 0.82 -5.41 -4.72
C PHE A 248 0.65 -4.69 -3.39
N SER A 249 0.80 -5.41 -2.26
CA SER A 249 0.83 -4.81 -0.93
C SER A 249 -0.43 -3.96 -0.66
N GLN A 250 -0.29 -2.67 -0.34
CA GLN A 250 -1.43 -1.73 -0.22
C GLN A 250 -2.30 -1.69 -1.48
N GLY A 251 -1.78 -1.97 -2.67
CA GLY A 251 -2.57 -2.09 -3.90
C GLY A 251 -3.63 -3.19 -3.82
N CYS A 252 -3.36 -4.28 -3.09
CA CYS A 252 -4.33 -5.31 -2.76
C CYS A 252 -5.39 -4.77 -1.79
N SER A 253 -4.96 -4.12 -0.70
CA SER A 253 -5.85 -3.57 0.32
C SER A 253 -6.80 -2.52 -0.24
N GLN A 254 -6.30 -1.66 -1.14
CA GLN A 254 -7.10 -0.65 -1.83
C GLN A 254 -8.24 -1.30 -2.61
N PHE A 255 -7.95 -2.36 -3.37
CA PHE A 255 -8.98 -3.08 -4.12
C PHE A 255 -9.97 -3.77 -3.18
N LEU A 256 -9.49 -4.50 -2.17
CA LEU A 256 -10.32 -5.23 -1.22
C LEU A 256 -11.24 -4.28 -0.41
N ALA A 257 -10.73 -3.13 0.01
CA ALA A 257 -11.54 -2.07 0.61
C ALA A 257 -12.54 -1.50 -0.40
N SER A 258 -12.10 -1.25 -1.64
CA SER A 258 -12.93 -0.65 -2.68
C SER A 258 -14.11 -1.54 -3.07
N VAL A 259 -13.90 -2.83 -3.32
CA VAL A 259 -14.98 -3.78 -3.67
C VAL A 259 -15.97 -3.95 -2.51
N SER A 260 -15.53 -3.71 -1.27
CA SER A 260 -16.38 -3.75 -0.08
C SER A 260 -17.40 -2.59 -0.02
N VAL A 261 -17.07 -1.44 -0.62
CA VAL A 261 -17.91 -0.23 -0.58
C VAL A 261 -18.44 0.21 -1.95
N ASN A 262 -17.89 -0.32 -3.04
CA ASN A 262 -18.32 -0.10 -4.43
C ASN A 262 -18.67 -1.46 -5.07
N ARG A 263 -19.91 -1.92 -4.90
CA ARG A 263 -20.33 -3.27 -5.31
C ARG A 263 -20.30 -3.51 -6.81
N ASP A 264 -20.40 -2.44 -7.61
CA ASP A 264 -20.31 -2.47 -9.08
C ASP A 264 -18.92 -2.90 -9.58
N LEU A 265 -17.88 -2.84 -8.75
CA LEU A 265 -16.56 -3.37 -9.09
C LEU A 265 -16.56 -4.89 -9.34
N ASN A 266 -17.48 -5.64 -8.73
CA ASN A 266 -17.58 -7.08 -8.95
C ASN A 266 -17.90 -7.43 -10.41
N GLU A 267 -18.64 -6.56 -11.11
CA GLU A 267 -19.02 -6.77 -12.50
C GLU A 267 -17.96 -6.29 -13.49
N LYS A 268 -16.95 -5.56 -12.99
CA LYS A 268 -15.91 -4.88 -13.77
C LYS A 268 -14.57 -5.60 -13.79
N ILE A 269 -14.44 -6.68 -13.03
CA ILE A 269 -13.19 -7.42 -12.86
C ILE A 269 -13.38 -8.87 -13.29
N ASP A 270 -12.53 -9.31 -14.21
CA ASP A 270 -12.50 -10.70 -14.70
C ASP A 270 -11.66 -11.59 -13.79
N LYS A 271 -10.44 -11.12 -13.47
CA LYS A 271 -9.46 -11.82 -12.65
C LYS A 271 -8.84 -10.85 -11.65
N LEU A 272 -8.60 -11.33 -10.43
CA LEU A 272 -7.93 -10.59 -9.38
C LEU A 272 -6.65 -11.30 -8.95
N ILE A 273 -5.52 -10.60 -9.05
CA ILE A 273 -4.22 -11.09 -8.61
C ILE A 273 -3.77 -10.23 -7.42
N LEU A 274 -3.51 -10.88 -6.28
CA LEU A 274 -3.08 -10.26 -5.03
C LEU A 274 -1.66 -10.70 -4.72
N LEU A 275 -0.68 -9.80 -4.88
CA LEU A 275 0.73 -10.04 -4.56
C LEU A 275 1.07 -9.42 -3.19
N ALA A 276 1.56 -10.23 -2.26
CA ALA A 276 1.79 -9.86 -0.86
C ALA A 276 0.63 -9.03 -0.25
N PRO A 277 -0.62 -9.53 -0.28
CA PRO A 277 -1.77 -8.76 0.22
C PRO A 277 -1.61 -8.40 1.70
N ALA A 278 -1.67 -7.11 2.01
CA ALA A 278 -1.64 -6.63 3.39
C ALA A 278 -3.04 -6.16 3.80
N THR A 279 -3.77 -6.90 4.63
CA THR A 279 -5.06 -6.43 5.19
C THR A 279 -4.97 -6.22 6.68
N THR A 280 -4.42 -7.20 7.40
CA THR A 280 -4.27 -7.15 8.85
C THR A 280 -2.87 -7.65 9.22
N PRO A 281 -1.84 -6.80 9.06
CA PRO A 281 -0.47 -7.20 9.37
C PRO A 281 -0.33 -7.65 10.81
N LYS A 282 0.43 -8.74 11.03
CA LYS A 282 0.90 -9.10 12.37
C LYS A 282 1.72 -7.93 12.91
N LYS A 283 1.77 -7.80 14.24
CA LYS A 283 2.57 -6.78 14.92
C LYS A 283 3.95 -6.65 14.28
N LEU A 284 4.48 -5.43 14.21
CA LEU A 284 5.79 -5.16 13.61
C LEU A 284 6.90 -5.92 14.35
N SER A 285 8.02 -6.19 13.68
CA SER A 285 9.03 -7.14 14.20
C SER A 285 9.70 -6.66 15.48
N ASN A 286 9.80 -5.35 15.69
CA ASN A 286 10.51 -4.77 16.81
C ASN A 286 9.56 -4.25 17.91
N TRP A 287 9.84 -4.64 19.16
CA TRP A 287 9.06 -4.26 20.34
C TRP A 287 8.99 -2.74 20.58
N LEU A 288 10.05 -1.99 20.25
CA LEU A 288 10.07 -0.52 20.35
C LEU A 288 9.11 0.09 19.33
N ILE A 289 9.11 -0.44 18.11
CA ILE A 289 8.25 0.05 17.04
C ILE A 289 6.80 -0.32 17.34
N ASN A 290 6.52 -1.52 17.86
CA ASN A 290 5.18 -1.86 18.35
C ASN A 290 4.69 -0.89 19.45
N SER A 291 5.59 -0.48 20.34
CA SER A 291 5.26 0.53 21.36
C SER A 291 4.92 1.88 20.72
N ILE A 292 5.62 2.27 19.65
CA ILE A 292 5.34 3.48 18.87
C ILE A 292 3.99 3.34 18.14
N VAL A 293 3.72 2.24 17.44
CA VAL A 293 2.45 2.00 16.72
C VAL A 293 1.23 2.08 17.64
N ASN A 294 1.39 1.69 18.89
CA ASN A 294 0.33 1.77 19.90
C ASN A 294 0.08 3.19 20.43
N LEU A 295 0.90 4.18 20.05
CA LEU A 295 0.67 5.58 20.41
C LEU A 295 -0.61 6.13 19.77
N GLN A 296 -1.17 7.18 20.37
CA GLN A 296 -2.35 7.83 19.83
C GLN A 296 -2.03 8.49 18.47
N PRO A 297 -2.96 8.47 17.50
CA PRO A 297 -2.84 9.16 16.20
C PRO A 297 -2.30 10.59 16.30
N LYS A 298 -2.70 11.33 17.35
CA LYS A 298 -2.25 12.71 17.61
C LYS A 298 -0.73 12.83 17.74
N VAL A 299 -0.05 11.82 18.27
CA VAL A 299 1.42 11.82 18.42
C VAL A 299 2.10 11.75 17.05
N PHE A 300 1.56 10.95 16.13
CA PHE A 300 2.10 10.84 14.78
C PHE A 300 1.92 12.11 13.96
N PHE A 301 0.73 12.73 14.05
CA PHE A 301 0.51 14.04 13.42
C PHE A 301 1.36 15.15 14.04
N PHE A 302 1.79 14.99 15.29
CA PHE A 302 2.73 15.89 15.93
C PHE A 302 4.16 15.72 15.42
N LEU A 303 4.63 14.47 15.26
CA LEU A 303 5.97 14.15 14.79
C LEU A 303 6.17 14.41 13.29
N PHE A 304 5.21 14.01 12.46
CA PHE A 304 5.33 14.03 11.01
C PHE A 304 4.51 15.14 10.34
N GLY A 305 3.75 15.92 11.12
CA GLY A 305 2.81 16.90 10.59
C GLY A 305 1.53 16.27 10.03
N LYS A 306 0.72 17.07 9.33
CA LYS A 306 -0.58 16.66 8.77
C LYS A 306 -0.60 16.67 7.23
N LYS A 307 0.58 16.64 6.60
CA LYS A 307 0.72 16.80 5.16
C LYS A 307 1.36 15.55 4.54
N ILE A 308 2.39 15.77 3.75
CA ILE A 308 3.24 14.77 3.12
C ILE A 308 4.08 14.03 4.16
N LEU A 309 4.21 12.72 3.98
CA LEU A 309 5.16 11.90 4.71
C LEU A 309 6.43 11.71 3.87
N MET A 310 7.60 11.77 4.52
CA MET A 310 8.90 11.48 3.92
C MET A 310 9.27 12.36 2.70
N GLN A 311 8.87 13.64 2.66
CA GLN A 311 9.21 14.53 1.55
C GLN A 311 10.72 14.59 1.24
N SER A 312 11.55 14.50 2.28
CA SER A 312 13.01 14.51 2.14
C SER A 312 13.57 13.33 1.34
N ILE A 313 12.82 12.23 1.14
CA ILE A 313 13.35 11.09 0.38
C ILE A 313 13.67 11.45 -1.07
N LEU A 314 12.86 12.32 -1.69
CA LEU A 314 13.07 12.85 -3.04
C LEU A 314 14.37 13.63 -3.15
N PHE A 315 14.79 14.24 -2.05
CA PHE A 315 16.05 14.93 -1.94
C PHE A 315 17.22 13.95 -1.74
N TRP A 316 17.11 13.02 -0.79
CA TRP A 316 18.15 12.03 -0.50
C TRP A 316 18.46 11.12 -1.68
N LEU A 317 17.43 10.74 -2.45
CA LEU A 317 17.56 10.01 -3.71
C LEU A 317 18.56 10.64 -4.70
N LYS A 318 18.68 11.97 -4.70
CA LYS A 318 19.53 12.70 -5.67
C LYS A 318 20.97 12.89 -5.20
N ILE A 319 21.24 12.81 -3.89
CA ILE A 319 22.49 13.29 -3.30
C ILE A 319 23.23 12.21 -2.52
N VAL A 320 22.53 11.21 -1.99
CA VAL A 320 23.18 10.16 -1.21
C VAL A 320 23.98 9.25 -2.14
N TYR A 321 25.21 8.95 -1.72
CA TYR A 321 26.05 7.96 -2.36
C TYR A 321 25.32 6.60 -2.45
N PRO A 322 25.17 5.97 -3.64
CA PRO A 322 24.24 4.86 -3.80
C PRO A 322 24.38 3.67 -2.83
N PRO A 323 25.59 3.19 -2.47
CA PRO A 323 25.73 2.13 -1.47
C PRO A 323 25.19 2.53 -0.09
N LEU A 324 25.36 3.81 0.28
CA LEU A 324 24.79 4.34 1.51
C LEU A 324 23.26 4.43 1.41
N PHE A 325 22.73 4.81 0.24
CA PHE A 325 21.29 4.84 0.00
C PHE A 325 20.64 3.46 0.14
N ILE A 326 21.29 2.40 -0.38
CA ILE A 326 20.84 1.02 -0.18
C ILE A 326 20.78 0.68 1.32
N LYS A 327 21.85 0.98 2.07
CA LYS A 327 21.88 0.76 3.53
C LYS A 327 20.80 1.57 4.26
N LEU A 328 20.49 2.79 3.82
CA LEU A 328 19.42 3.63 4.38
C LEU A 328 18.01 3.06 4.15
N ILE A 329 17.85 2.10 3.24
CA ILE A 329 16.58 1.40 3.00
C ILE A 329 16.58 0.04 3.72
N ASP A 330 17.66 -0.73 3.61
CA ASP A 330 17.78 -2.04 4.26
C ASP A 330 17.73 -1.95 5.80
N ILE A 331 18.35 -0.93 6.40
CA ILE A 331 18.39 -0.78 7.87
C ILE A 331 16.97 -0.55 8.44
N PRO A 332 16.18 0.45 7.99
CA PRO A 332 14.81 0.63 8.46
C PRO A 332 13.92 -0.58 8.18
N ASN A 333 14.01 -1.20 7.00
CA ASN A 333 13.19 -2.38 6.67
C ASN A 333 13.48 -3.56 7.62
N ARG A 334 14.75 -3.79 7.96
CA ARG A 334 15.13 -4.78 8.97
C ARG A 334 14.59 -4.44 10.36
N ILE A 335 14.67 -3.17 10.76
CA ILE A 335 14.21 -2.73 12.08
C ILE A 335 12.67 -2.78 12.20
N LEU A 336 11.94 -2.41 11.14
CA LEU A 336 10.48 -2.31 11.16
C LEU A 336 9.82 -3.66 10.92
N PHE A 337 10.32 -4.41 9.95
CA PHE A 337 9.65 -5.60 9.42
C PHE A 337 10.47 -6.89 9.61
N GLY A 338 11.74 -6.78 9.99
CA GLY A 338 12.62 -7.95 10.08
C GLY A 338 13.10 -8.44 8.71
N TRP A 339 12.93 -7.63 7.65
CA TRP A 339 13.35 -7.98 6.30
C TRP A 339 14.86 -7.78 6.13
N HIS A 340 15.54 -8.82 5.67
CA HIS A 340 16.96 -8.84 5.42
C HIS A 340 17.31 -8.58 3.95
N SER A 341 16.33 -8.65 3.05
CA SER A 341 16.49 -8.47 1.59
C SER A 341 17.59 -9.38 1.02
N ASN A 342 17.72 -10.61 1.55
CA ASN A 342 18.78 -11.55 1.16
C ASN A 342 18.57 -12.14 -0.23
N ASN A 343 17.32 -12.23 -0.69
CA ASN A 343 17.01 -12.76 -2.01
C ASN A 343 17.06 -11.71 -3.12
N MET A 344 17.47 -10.48 -2.85
CA MET A 344 17.55 -9.44 -3.87
C MET A 344 19.01 -9.17 -4.22
N ASP A 345 19.39 -9.42 -5.48
CA ASP A 345 20.73 -9.11 -5.97
C ASP A 345 21.08 -7.64 -5.76
N ILE A 346 22.36 -7.36 -5.47
CA ILE A 346 22.82 -6.01 -5.16
C ILE A 346 22.65 -5.04 -6.33
N LEU A 347 22.79 -5.51 -7.58
CA LEU A 347 22.52 -4.68 -8.77
C LEU A 347 21.03 -4.40 -8.89
N GLN A 348 20.18 -5.38 -8.55
CA GLN A 348 18.74 -5.17 -8.56
C GLN A 348 18.30 -4.19 -7.46
N LYS A 349 18.90 -4.24 -6.25
CA LYS A 349 18.73 -3.21 -5.22
C LYS A 349 19.18 -1.84 -5.72
N PHE A 350 20.35 -1.79 -6.36
CA PHE A 350 20.95 -0.57 -6.88
C PHE A 350 20.06 0.15 -7.90
N VAL A 351 19.24 -0.57 -8.67
CA VAL A 351 18.21 0.02 -9.53
C VAL A 351 16.93 0.27 -8.74
N ALA A 352 16.29 -0.78 -8.22
CA ALA A 352 14.91 -0.72 -7.74
C ALA A 352 14.71 0.24 -6.55
N TYR A 353 15.68 0.36 -5.65
CA TYR A 353 15.55 1.21 -4.47
C TYR A 353 15.46 2.69 -4.82
N PHE A 354 16.02 3.12 -5.96
CA PHE A 354 15.91 4.50 -6.44
C PHE A 354 14.49 4.84 -6.96
N HIS A 355 13.67 3.84 -7.22
CA HIS A 355 12.28 3.98 -7.68
C HIS A 355 11.24 3.54 -6.65
N LEU A 356 11.70 2.88 -5.57
CA LEU A 356 10.83 2.28 -4.55
C LEU A 356 9.93 3.31 -3.88
N TYR A 357 10.51 4.41 -3.38
CA TYR A 357 9.80 5.34 -2.51
C TYR A 357 9.19 6.53 -3.26
N SER A 358 7.90 6.72 -3.01
CA SER A 358 7.10 7.89 -3.38
C SER A 358 6.36 8.44 -2.17
N THR A 359 5.78 9.62 -2.34
CA THR A 359 5.12 10.35 -1.26
C THR A 359 3.70 9.84 -1.00
N THR A 360 3.24 9.99 0.24
CA THR A 360 1.84 9.74 0.64
C THR A 360 1.46 10.67 1.79
N SER A 361 0.20 10.66 2.21
CA SER A 361 -0.22 11.44 3.37
C SER A 361 0.22 10.79 4.68
N VAL A 362 0.51 11.62 5.69
CA VAL A 362 0.70 11.12 7.06
C VAL A 362 -0.56 10.39 7.55
N LYS A 363 -1.75 10.85 7.15
CA LYS A 363 -3.02 10.22 7.53
C LYS A 363 -3.13 8.78 7.03
N CYS A 364 -2.61 8.46 5.85
CA CYS A 364 -2.58 7.10 5.32
C CYS A 364 -1.74 6.15 6.20
N VAL A 365 -0.56 6.58 6.66
CA VAL A 365 0.27 5.77 7.56
C VAL A 365 -0.33 5.67 8.96
N VAL A 366 -0.94 6.74 9.46
CA VAL A 366 -1.70 6.69 10.71
C VAL A 366 -2.86 5.69 10.61
N HIS A 367 -3.52 5.61 9.45
CA HIS A 367 -4.55 4.62 9.20
C HIS A 367 -4.00 3.19 9.32
N TRP A 368 -2.85 2.90 8.70
CA TRP A 368 -2.18 1.61 8.87
C TRP A 368 -1.87 1.28 10.34
N PHE A 369 -1.42 2.26 11.13
CA PHE A 369 -1.22 2.04 12.57
C PHE A 369 -2.52 1.74 13.31
N GLN A 370 -3.65 2.33 12.92
CA GLN A 370 -4.96 1.97 13.48
C GLN A 370 -5.35 0.53 13.14
N ILE A 371 -5.11 0.08 11.91
CA ILE A 371 -5.38 -1.29 11.46
C ILE A 371 -4.50 -2.29 12.23
N ILE A 372 -3.19 -2.06 12.31
CA ILE A 372 -2.25 -2.92 13.04
C ILE A 372 -2.63 -3.02 14.53
N ARG A 373 -2.98 -1.89 15.15
CA ARG A 373 -3.35 -1.84 16.57
C ARG A 373 -4.69 -2.54 16.86
N SER A 374 -5.66 -2.38 15.98
CA SER A 374 -7.01 -2.97 16.16
C SER A 374 -7.08 -4.42 15.70
N THR A 375 -6.09 -4.90 14.95
CA THR A 375 -6.07 -6.19 14.26
C THR A 375 -7.34 -6.41 13.41
N LYS A 376 -7.84 -5.32 12.82
CA LYS A 376 -9.04 -5.31 11.97
C LYS A 376 -8.79 -4.48 10.73
N PHE A 377 -9.19 -5.00 9.57
CA PHE A 377 -9.14 -4.23 8.33
C PHE A 377 -10.36 -3.32 8.23
N GLN A 378 -10.19 -2.07 8.68
CA GLN A 378 -11.29 -1.14 8.97
C GLN A 378 -11.05 0.22 8.33
N MET A 379 -12.10 1.06 8.31
CA MET A 379 -12.05 2.46 7.90
C MET A 379 -11.33 3.35 8.93
N TYR A 380 -10.89 4.52 8.48
CA TYR A 380 -10.15 5.47 9.29
C TYR A 380 -11.01 5.97 10.46
N GLN A 381 -10.49 5.83 11.67
CA GLN A 381 -11.19 6.28 12.86
C GLN A 381 -10.76 7.71 13.24
N GLU A 382 -11.60 8.69 12.92
CA GLU A 382 -11.38 10.11 13.31
C GLU A 382 -11.51 10.32 14.82
N SER A 383 -12.44 9.61 15.46
CA SER A 383 -12.75 9.74 16.89
C SER A 383 -12.94 8.37 17.54
N LEU A 384 -12.39 8.21 18.74
CA LEU A 384 -12.56 7.00 19.56
C LEU A 384 -13.95 6.88 20.19
N LEU A 385 -14.84 7.87 19.97
CA LEU A 385 -16.20 7.88 20.52
C LEU A 385 -17.14 6.89 19.81
N PHE A 386 -16.85 6.53 18.56
CA PHE A 386 -17.68 5.64 17.75
C PHE A 386 -16.89 4.41 17.35
N PRO A 387 -17.54 3.23 17.23
CA PRO A 387 -16.88 2.05 16.69
C PRO A 387 -16.43 2.30 15.25
N SER A 388 -15.31 1.71 14.88
CA SER A 388 -14.84 1.68 13.50
C SER A 388 -15.70 0.75 12.66
N PHE A 389 -15.80 1.07 11.37
CA PHE A 389 -16.46 0.22 10.38
C PHE A 389 -15.43 -0.71 9.74
N GLU A 390 -15.60 -2.02 9.90
CA GLU A 390 -14.74 -3.04 9.27
C GLU A 390 -15.16 -3.26 7.81
N TYR A 391 -14.20 -3.40 6.90
CA TYR A 391 -14.49 -3.66 5.48
C TYR A 391 -15.07 -5.06 5.30
N PRO A 392 -16.34 -5.22 4.86
CA PRO A 392 -17.00 -6.53 4.77
C PRO A 392 -16.61 -7.30 3.50
N ILE A 393 -15.32 -7.59 3.32
CA ILE A 393 -14.77 -8.22 2.11
C ILE A 393 -15.51 -9.53 1.76
N ARG A 394 -15.64 -10.43 2.74
CA ARG A 394 -16.26 -11.76 2.57
C ARG A 394 -17.68 -11.70 2.02
N ALA A 395 -18.46 -10.72 2.46
CA ALA A 395 -19.85 -10.57 2.05
C ALA A 395 -20.00 -9.77 0.73
N ALA A 396 -19.04 -8.90 0.43
CA ALA A 396 -19.14 -7.98 -0.70
C ALA A 396 -18.45 -8.47 -1.98
N MET A 397 -17.37 -9.25 -1.86
CA MET A 397 -16.57 -9.68 -2.99
C MET A 397 -17.19 -10.90 -3.69
N LYS A 398 -17.40 -10.79 -5.01
CA LYS A 398 -17.98 -11.83 -5.89
C LYS A 398 -17.10 -12.10 -7.11
N ILE A 399 -15.79 -11.82 -7.02
CA ILE A 399 -14.83 -12.00 -8.13
C ILE A 399 -14.61 -13.50 -8.40
N PRO A 400 -14.75 -13.96 -9.66
CA PRO A 400 -14.79 -15.39 -9.97
C PRO A 400 -13.42 -16.07 -9.89
N LYS A 401 -12.34 -15.40 -10.31
CA LYS A 401 -10.99 -15.98 -10.38
C LYS A 401 -10.02 -15.14 -9.56
N VAL A 402 -9.41 -15.75 -8.54
CA VAL A 402 -8.41 -15.10 -7.68
C VAL A 402 -7.10 -15.86 -7.68
N LEU A 403 -6.00 -15.16 -7.88
CA LEU A 403 -4.64 -15.64 -7.63
C LEU A 403 -4.06 -14.86 -6.44
N LEU A 404 -3.68 -15.57 -5.38
CA LEU A 404 -3.04 -14.99 -4.21
C LEU A 404 -1.60 -15.49 -4.15
N VAL A 405 -0.62 -14.59 -4.18
CA VAL A 405 0.81 -14.93 -4.04
C VAL A 405 1.38 -14.22 -2.82
N TYR A 406 2.04 -14.94 -1.93
CA TYR A 406 2.67 -14.37 -0.75
C TYR A 406 4.03 -14.97 -0.44
N GLY A 407 4.91 -14.18 0.19
CA GLY A 407 6.18 -14.65 0.72
C GLY A 407 5.98 -15.25 2.10
N MET A 408 6.47 -16.46 2.33
CA MET A 408 6.30 -17.13 3.63
C MET A 408 7.16 -16.51 4.75
N ALA A 409 8.17 -15.70 4.39
CA ALA A 409 8.98 -14.92 5.34
C ALA A 409 8.49 -13.46 5.45
N ASP A 410 7.37 -13.12 4.82
CA ASP A 410 6.78 -11.78 4.89
C ASP A 410 6.06 -11.56 6.22
N SER A 411 6.55 -10.62 7.02
CA SER A 411 5.97 -10.25 8.31
C SER A 411 4.67 -9.44 8.21
N LEU A 412 4.33 -8.88 7.05
CA LEU A 412 3.10 -8.09 6.86
C LEU A 412 1.91 -8.91 6.40
N VAL A 413 2.13 -10.10 5.84
CA VAL A 413 1.07 -10.94 5.29
C VAL A 413 0.69 -12.01 6.30
N ASP A 414 -0.56 -11.95 6.78
CA ASP A 414 -1.16 -13.04 7.54
C ASP A 414 -2.13 -13.81 6.63
N ILE A 415 -1.63 -14.89 6.03
CA ILE A 415 -2.40 -15.64 5.04
C ILE A 415 -3.70 -16.19 5.63
N ASP A 416 -3.68 -16.67 6.86
CA ASP A 416 -4.86 -17.23 7.51
C ASP A 416 -5.95 -16.15 7.64
N VAL A 417 -5.59 -14.96 8.14
CA VAL A 417 -6.54 -13.85 8.28
C VAL A 417 -7.11 -13.42 6.93
N ILE A 418 -6.28 -13.38 5.88
CA ILE A 418 -6.72 -13.00 4.54
C ILE A 418 -7.70 -14.04 3.99
N LEU A 419 -7.40 -15.33 4.11
CA LEU A 419 -8.30 -16.39 3.65
C LEU A 419 -9.63 -16.37 4.40
N HIS A 420 -9.64 -16.03 5.70
CA HIS A 420 -10.88 -15.84 6.46
C HIS A 420 -11.67 -14.59 6.04
N GLN A 421 -11.01 -13.56 5.50
CA GLN A 421 -11.64 -12.34 4.99
C GLN A 421 -12.18 -12.50 3.57
N LEU A 422 -11.65 -13.44 2.78
CA LEU A 422 -12.13 -13.71 1.42
C LEU A 422 -13.43 -14.54 1.43
N PRO A 423 -14.26 -14.42 0.37
CA PRO A 423 -15.42 -15.27 0.18
C PRO A 423 -15.01 -16.73 -0.03
N GLU A 424 -15.97 -17.64 0.14
CA GLU A 424 -15.78 -19.05 -0.19
C GLU A 424 -15.74 -19.26 -1.70
N TYR A 425 -14.87 -20.17 -2.13
CA TYR A 425 -14.61 -20.53 -3.52
C TYR A 425 -14.93 -22.01 -3.74
N ASP A 426 -15.46 -22.35 -4.91
CA ASP A 426 -15.88 -23.73 -5.24
C ASP A 426 -14.66 -24.67 -5.37
N SER A 427 -13.52 -24.12 -5.80
CA SER A 427 -12.23 -24.82 -5.81
C SER A 427 -11.11 -23.95 -5.28
N ALA A 428 -10.25 -24.53 -4.44
CA ALA A 428 -9.00 -23.93 -3.99
C ALA A 428 -7.82 -24.81 -4.40
N ASP A 429 -6.90 -24.25 -5.18
CA ASP A 429 -5.60 -24.87 -5.47
C ASP A 429 -4.53 -24.17 -4.64
N VAL A 430 -3.71 -24.94 -3.92
CA VAL A 430 -2.62 -24.40 -3.10
C VAL A 430 -1.29 -24.98 -3.58
N GLU A 431 -0.33 -24.10 -3.81
CA GLU A 431 1.02 -24.42 -4.28
C GLU A 431 2.05 -23.77 -3.36
N TYR A 432 3.05 -24.55 -2.92
CA TYR A 432 4.17 -24.04 -2.13
C TYR A 432 5.49 -24.19 -2.91
N LEU A 433 6.19 -23.08 -3.10
CA LEU A 433 7.43 -23.04 -3.88
C LEU A 433 8.65 -22.98 -2.97
N ASP A 434 9.52 -24.00 -3.01
CA ASP A 434 10.77 -23.97 -2.25
C ASP A 434 11.80 -23.01 -2.89
N SER A 435 12.78 -22.52 -2.11
CA SER A 435 13.80 -21.58 -2.59
C SER A 435 14.71 -22.18 -3.66
N ASP A 436 14.96 -23.49 -3.58
CA ASP A 436 15.93 -24.19 -4.42
C ASP A 436 15.33 -24.89 -5.63
N ASP A 437 14.02 -25.12 -5.65
CA ASP A 437 13.41 -25.92 -6.69
C ASP A 437 13.23 -25.14 -8.00
N THR A 438 13.94 -25.58 -9.04
CA THR A 438 13.65 -25.27 -10.44
C THR A 438 12.72 -26.32 -11.07
N SER A 439 12.28 -27.31 -10.29
CA SER A 439 11.35 -28.34 -10.73
C SER A 439 10.01 -28.22 -9.99
N SER A 440 8.93 -28.34 -10.75
CA SER A 440 7.55 -28.39 -10.27
C SER A 440 7.32 -29.67 -9.47
N ASN A 441 7.45 -29.61 -8.15
CA ASN A 441 6.86 -30.60 -7.27
C ASN A 441 5.61 -29.96 -6.63
N ASP A 442 4.46 -30.25 -7.24
CA ASP A 442 3.13 -29.88 -6.75
C ASP A 442 2.83 -30.67 -5.46
N GLU A 443 3.35 -30.22 -4.31
CA GLU A 443 2.84 -30.72 -3.03
C GLU A 443 1.49 -30.06 -2.74
N LYS A 444 0.42 -30.71 -3.21
CA LYS A 444 -0.96 -30.40 -2.81
C LYS A 444 -1.15 -30.78 -1.34
N TYR A 445 -1.24 -29.79 -0.46
CA TYR A 445 -1.77 -29.98 0.89
C TYR A 445 -3.17 -29.38 0.98
N GLU A 446 -4.11 -30.22 1.41
CA GLU A 446 -5.49 -29.85 1.71
C GLU A 446 -5.50 -29.07 3.04
N ILE A 447 -5.84 -27.78 3.00
CA ILE A 447 -6.12 -27.03 4.21
C ILE A 447 -7.47 -27.53 4.73
N LYS A 448 -7.47 -28.22 5.87
CA LYS A 448 -8.70 -28.50 6.60
C LYS A 448 -9.29 -27.18 7.09
N LEU A 449 -10.33 -26.71 6.41
CA LEU A 449 -11.29 -25.77 6.99
C LEU A 449 -11.83 -26.43 8.26
N GLN A 450 -11.57 -25.83 9.42
CA GLN A 450 -11.89 -26.43 10.70
C GLN A 450 -13.39 -26.30 10.95
N ASP A 451 -14.12 -27.41 10.80
CA ASP A 451 -15.47 -27.55 11.32
C ASP A 451 -15.45 -27.63 12.86
N ASP A 452 -16.41 -26.93 13.47
CA ASP A 452 -16.95 -27.10 14.82
C ASP A 452 -16.00 -27.00 16.03
N LEU A 453 -15.93 -25.78 16.60
CA LEU A 453 -15.84 -25.62 18.05
C LEU A 453 -17.25 -25.56 18.66
N SER A 454 -17.93 -26.71 18.70
CA SER A 454 -19.00 -26.95 19.68
C SER A 454 -18.50 -27.97 20.71
N GLY A 455 -17.68 -27.48 21.65
CA GLY A 455 -17.34 -28.22 22.86
C GLY A 455 -18.60 -28.41 23.70
N LYS A 456 -19.15 -29.62 23.68
CA LYS A 456 -20.10 -30.12 24.67
C LYS A 456 -19.41 -30.15 26.05
N GLU A 457 -19.72 -29.19 26.91
CA GLU A 457 -19.70 -29.41 28.35
C GLU A 457 -21.14 -29.65 28.81
N GLY A 458 -21.38 -30.84 29.37
CA GLY A 458 -22.66 -31.21 29.93
C GLY A 458 -22.88 -30.55 31.28
N LEU A 459 -24.05 -29.94 31.45
CA LEU A 459 -24.68 -29.79 32.76
C LEU A 459 -26.20 -29.94 32.59
N GLU A 460 -26.75 -30.90 33.32
CA GLU A 460 -28.17 -31.22 33.36
C GLU A 460 -28.99 -30.19 34.17
N SER A 461 -30.19 -29.92 33.63
CA SER A 461 -31.45 -29.57 34.31
C SER A 461 -31.57 -28.25 35.07
N SER A 462 -32.52 -27.40 34.63
CA SER A 462 -33.87 -27.31 35.22
C SER A 462 -34.61 -26.06 34.72
N GLY A 463 -35.93 -26.19 34.52
CA GLY A 463 -36.86 -25.08 34.74
C GLY A 463 -37.29 -24.24 33.53
N ASP A 464 -38.52 -24.55 33.09
CA ASP A 464 -39.57 -23.62 32.67
C ASP A 464 -39.62 -23.06 31.25
N GLN A 465 -40.62 -23.62 30.55
CA GLN A 465 -41.28 -23.11 29.35
C GLN A 465 -41.83 -21.70 29.55
N VAL A 466 -41.60 -20.82 28.58
CA VAL A 466 -42.50 -19.70 28.29
C VAL A 466 -42.69 -19.62 26.78
N ASP A 467 -43.89 -20.02 26.35
CA ASP A 467 -44.47 -19.78 25.02
C ASP A 467 -44.67 -18.29 24.79
N ILE A 468 -44.14 -17.73 23.70
CA ILE A 468 -44.73 -16.57 23.03
C ILE A 468 -44.66 -16.78 21.51
N THR A 469 -45.85 -16.74 20.93
CA THR A 469 -46.27 -17.04 19.57
C THR A 469 -45.70 -16.10 18.50
N GLU A 470 -45.40 -16.68 17.33
CA GLU A 470 -45.12 -15.99 16.06
C GLU A 470 -46.29 -15.11 15.61
N ASP A 471 -45.99 -13.89 15.17
CA ASP A 471 -46.84 -13.16 14.22
C ASP A 471 -46.01 -12.31 13.25
N ASN A 472 -45.94 -12.81 12.02
CA ASN A 472 -46.01 -12.09 10.74
C ASN A 472 -45.04 -10.91 10.45
N ILE A 473 -43.87 -11.24 9.89
CA ILE A 473 -43.26 -10.45 8.78
C ILE A 473 -42.70 -11.43 7.74
N LYS A 474 -43.50 -11.82 6.75
CA LYS A 474 -43.01 -12.47 5.53
C LYS A 474 -42.44 -11.41 4.59
N VAL A 475 -41.13 -11.20 4.63
CA VAL A 475 -40.40 -10.60 3.49
C VAL A 475 -40.06 -11.74 2.53
N ASN A 476 -40.47 -11.60 1.27
CA ASN A 476 -40.22 -12.55 0.19
C ASN A 476 -38.70 -12.80 0.00
N GLU A 477 -38.13 -13.79 0.68
CA GLU A 477 -36.79 -14.32 0.40
C GLU A 477 -36.71 -15.03 -0.97
N ALA A 478 -37.85 -15.33 -1.59
CA ALA A 478 -37.91 -16.05 -2.87
C ALA A 478 -37.48 -15.18 -4.07
N GLU A 479 -37.77 -13.87 -4.06
CA GLU A 479 -37.36 -12.97 -5.17
C GLU A 479 -35.87 -12.57 -5.09
N SER A 480 -35.26 -12.62 -3.90
CA SER A 480 -33.80 -12.44 -3.73
C SER A 480 -33.01 -13.65 -4.20
N ARG A 481 -33.57 -14.88 -4.14
CA ARG A 481 -32.87 -16.11 -4.54
C ARG A 481 -32.95 -16.40 -6.04
N MET A 482 -33.93 -15.84 -6.76
CA MET A 482 -34.09 -16.07 -8.20
C MET A 482 -33.24 -15.14 -9.09
N LEU A 483 -32.63 -14.09 -8.52
CA LEU A 483 -31.71 -13.20 -9.23
C LEU A 483 -30.22 -13.56 -9.05
N ASP A 484 -29.88 -14.41 -8.08
CA ASP A 484 -28.49 -14.85 -7.81
C ASP A 484 -28.07 -16.12 -8.59
N SER A 485 -28.98 -16.73 -9.37
CA SER A 485 -28.72 -18.03 -10.05
C SER A 485 -28.52 -17.93 -11.56
N ALA A 486 -28.35 -16.74 -12.13
CA ALA A 486 -28.08 -16.55 -13.55
C ALA A 486 -26.62 -16.12 -13.74
N ASP A 487 -25.78 -17.06 -14.17
CA ASP A 487 -24.37 -16.91 -14.57
C ASP A 487 -23.31 -16.84 -13.46
N MET A 488 -23.40 -17.71 -12.44
CA MET A 488 -22.23 -17.98 -11.59
C MET A 488 -21.34 -19.01 -12.26
N GLY A 489 -20.43 -18.54 -13.11
CA GLY A 489 -19.25 -19.31 -13.50
C GLY A 489 -18.50 -19.80 -12.26
N HIS A 490 -17.97 -21.03 -12.34
CA HIS A 490 -17.23 -21.70 -11.27
C HIS A 490 -16.20 -20.75 -10.63
N LYS A 491 -16.34 -20.49 -9.32
CA LYS A 491 -15.41 -19.61 -8.59
C LYS A 491 -14.18 -20.41 -8.19
N SER A 492 -12.99 -19.92 -8.53
CA SER A 492 -11.73 -20.55 -8.14
C SER A 492 -10.75 -19.57 -7.51
N ILE A 493 -10.03 -20.08 -6.51
CA ILE A 493 -8.89 -19.40 -5.90
C ILE A 493 -7.64 -20.27 -6.05
N HIS A 494 -6.53 -19.66 -6.46
CA HIS A 494 -5.23 -20.30 -6.52
C HIS A 494 -4.28 -19.56 -5.57
N ILE A 495 -3.63 -20.28 -4.67
CA ILE A 495 -2.81 -19.73 -3.58
C ILE A 495 -1.38 -20.22 -3.77
N VAL A 496 -0.44 -19.30 -3.86
CA VAL A 496 0.99 -19.58 -4.05
C VAL A 496 1.78 -19.02 -2.87
N GLY A 497 2.33 -19.90 -2.03
CA GLY A 497 3.26 -19.56 -0.97
C GLY A 497 4.71 -19.71 -1.45
N VAL A 498 5.50 -18.64 -1.40
CA VAL A 498 6.91 -18.68 -1.82
C VAL A 498 7.82 -18.72 -0.60
N LYS A 499 8.52 -19.83 -0.41
CA LYS A 499 9.38 -20.06 0.75
C LYS A 499 10.58 -19.13 0.73
N ASN A 500 11.00 -18.71 1.92
CA ASN A 500 12.12 -17.79 2.18
C ASN A 500 12.01 -16.41 1.51
N HIS A 501 10.90 -16.07 0.83
CA HIS A 501 10.70 -14.76 0.22
C HIS A 501 10.04 -13.79 1.21
N GLU A 502 10.60 -12.60 1.27
CA GLU A 502 10.06 -11.45 1.99
C GLU A 502 9.16 -10.60 1.07
N HIS A 503 8.64 -9.48 1.59
CA HIS A 503 7.65 -8.66 0.91
C HIS A 503 8.09 -8.14 -0.46
N LEU A 504 9.25 -7.47 -0.52
CA LEU A 504 9.80 -6.90 -1.76
C LEU A 504 10.39 -7.97 -2.68
N ASP A 505 10.71 -9.15 -2.14
CA ASP A 505 11.24 -10.25 -2.94
C ASP A 505 10.22 -10.73 -3.96
N LEU A 506 8.91 -10.55 -3.74
CA LEU A 506 7.90 -10.99 -4.72
C LEU A 506 7.94 -10.21 -6.05
N ILE A 507 8.54 -9.01 -6.05
CA ILE A 507 8.70 -8.21 -7.27
C ILE A 507 10.16 -8.23 -7.74
N TRP A 508 11.12 -8.13 -6.81
CA TRP A 508 12.54 -7.89 -7.14
C TRP A 508 13.51 -8.97 -6.67
N GLY A 509 13.01 -10.02 -6.03
CA GLY A 509 13.83 -11.15 -5.58
C GLY A 509 14.38 -12.00 -6.71
N ASN A 510 15.29 -12.90 -6.35
CA ASN A 510 15.89 -13.90 -7.22
C ASN A 510 14.86 -14.98 -7.58
N LYS A 511 14.93 -15.52 -8.80
CA LYS A 511 14.04 -16.59 -9.31
C LYS A 511 12.56 -16.18 -9.42
N VAL A 512 12.21 -14.92 -9.19
CA VAL A 512 10.84 -14.38 -9.33
C VAL A 512 10.30 -14.55 -10.74
N GLU A 513 11.17 -14.49 -11.76
CA GLU A 513 10.84 -14.74 -13.17
C GLU A 513 10.16 -16.10 -13.37
N ASN A 514 10.72 -17.16 -12.77
CA ASN A 514 10.19 -18.52 -12.91
C ASN A 514 9.11 -18.83 -11.87
N LYS A 515 9.18 -18.21 -10.69
CA LYS A 515 8.28 -18.51 -9.57
C LYS A 515 6.99 -17.70 -9.63
N ILE A 516 7.07 -16.40 -9.84
CA ILE A 516 5.95 -15.49 -9.65
C ILE A 516 5.48 -14.93 -10.99
N ILE A 517 6.38 -14.33 -11.76
CA ILE A 517 6.01 -13.66 -13.02
C ILE A 517 5.37 -14.65 -13.99
N GLN A 518 5.97 -15.84 -14.15
CA GLN A 518 5.39 -16.88 -15.00
C GLN A 518 3.98 -17.29 -14.54
N ARG A 519 3.74 -17.44 -13.23
CA ARG A 519 2.42 -17.81 -12.69
C ARG A 519 1.40 -16.70 -12.88
N VAL A 520 1.78 -15.45 -12.61
CA VAL A 520 0.93 -14.28 -12.85
C VAL A 520 0.57 -14.18 -14.33
N VAL A 521 1.55 -14.25 -15.24
CA VAL A 521 1.31 -14.18 -16.69
C VAL A 521 0.45 -15.34 -17.16
N ASN A 522 0.71 -16.58 -16.70
CA ASN A 522 -0.10 -17.75 -17.04
C ASN A 522 -1.55 -17.60 -16.55
N PHE A 523 -1.75 -17.10 -15.33
CA PHE A 523 -3.08 -16.86 -14.78
C PHE A 523 -3.84 -15.76 -15.50
N VAL A 524 -3.14 -14.72 -15.97
CA VAL A 524 -3.76 -13.67 -16.81
C VAL A 524 -4.19 -14.27 -18.16
N VAL A 525 -3.35 -15.11 -18.77
CA VAL A 525 -3.59 -15.70 -20.09
C VAL A 525 -4.68 -16.77 -20.10
N ASN A 526 -4.72 -17.65 -19.10
CA ASN A 526 -5.68 -18.76 -18.97
C ASN A 526 -6.84 -18.38 -18.06
#